data_AF-A0A3D8VR67-F1
#
_entry.id   AF-A0A3D8VR67-F1
#
_cell.length_a   1.000
_cell.length_b   1.000
_cell.length_c   1.000
_cell.angle_alpha   90.00
_cell.angle_beta   90.00
_cell.angle_gamma   90.00
#
_symmetry.space_group_name_H-M   'P 1'
#
loop_
_entity.id
_entity.type
_entity.pdbx_description
1 polymer ?
#
loop_
_entity_poly.entity_id
_entity_poly.type
_entity_poly.pdbx_seq_one_letter_code
_entity_poly.pdbx_strand_id
1 'polypeptide(L)' 'TKEKGVSITHFINQQRIKEAKELLLITQHSLMDISTLLGYNSQSYFTRVFKSIEGIGPKEFRRKYQMEKG' A
#
# COMPACT_ATOMS: atom_id res chain seq x y z
N THR A 1 1.81 19.93 -23.77
CA THR A 1 0.81 19.07 -23.12
C THR A 1 1.50 18.00 -22.30
N LYS A 2 1.76 18.23 -21.01
CA LYS A 2 2.42 17.27 -20.10
C LYS A 2 1.41 16.79 -19.05
N GLU A 3 0.46 15.93 -19.43
CA GLU A 3 -0.58 15.49 -18.47
C GLU A 3 -0.78 13.97 -18.38
N LYS A 4 0.00 13.14 -19.11
CA LYS A 4 -0.22 11.67 -19.13
C LYS A 4 0.72 10.84 -18.24
N GLY A 5 1.84 11.40 -17.76
CA GLY A 5 2.82 10.64 -16.94
C GLY A 5 2.38 10.42 -15.48
N VAL A 6 1.59 11.35 -14.93
CA VAL A 6 1.10 11.27 -13.55
C VAL A 6 -0.02 10.23 -13.43
N SER A 7 -0.87 10.10 -14.46
CA SER A 7 -2.04 9.20 -14.43
C SER A 7 -1.68 7.72 -14.43
N ILE A 8 -0.73 7.27 -15.26
CA ILE A 8 -0.36 5.84 -15.32
C ILE A 8 0.31 5.39 -14.03
N THR A 9 1.27 6.17 -13.52
CA THR A 9 1.94 5.89 -12.25
C THR A 9 0.95 5.87 -11.08
N HIS A 10 -0.01 6.81 -11.08
CA HIS A 10 -1.07 6.84 -10.08
C HIS A 10 -1.97 5.60 -10.15
N PHE A 11 -2.37 5.19 -11.36
CA PHE A 11 -3.17 3.98 -11.56
C PHE A 11 -2.45 2.72 -11.08
N ILE A 12 -1.17 2.55 -11.45
CA ILE A 12 -0.33 1.43 -10.99
C ILE A 12 -0.25 1.42 -9.46
N ASN A 13 -0.02 2.59 -8.85
CA ASN A 13 0.02 2.70 -7.40
C ASN A 13 -1.34 2.36 -6.77
N GLN A 14 -2.46 2.80 -7.33
CA GLN A 14 -3.77 2.41 -6.82
C GLN A 14 -3.97 0.89 -6.83
N GLN A 15 -3.60 0.21 -7.93
CA GLN A 15 -3.71 -1.25 -8.01
C GLN A 15 -2.80 -1.94 -6.98
N ARG A 16 -1.55 -1.50 -6.84
CA ARG A 16 -0.62 -2.02 -5.83
C ARG A 16 -1.12 -1.80 -4.41
N ILE A 17 -1.71 -0.64 -4.11
CA ILE A 17 -2.27 -0.35 -2.78
C ILE A 17 -3.52 -1.20 -2.50
N LYS A 18 -4.34 -1.48 -3.51
CA LYS A 18 -5.46 -2.43 -3.37
C LYS A 18 -4.97 -3.81 -2.93
N GLU A 19 -3.95 -4.35 -3.60
CA GLU A 19 -3.34 -5.63 -3.24
C GLU A 19 -2.63 -5.58 -1.87
N ALA A 20 -1.94 -4.48 -1.57
CA ALA A 20 -1.33 -4.26 -0.26
C ALA A 20 -2.33 -4.38 0.89
N LYS A 21 -3.54 -3.83 0.73
CA LYS A 21 -4.59 -3.93 1.74
C LYS A 21 -4.99 -5.37 2.00
N GLU A 22 -5.18 -6.17 0.95
CA GLU A 22 -5.52 -7.58 1.08
C GLU A 22 -4.41 -8.33 1.84
N LEU A 23 -3.16 -8.15 1.43
CA LEU A 23 -2.00 -8.76 2.08
C LEU A 23 -1.85 -8.33 3.55
N LEU A 24 -2.13 -7.07 3.88
CA LEU A 24 -2.11 -6.56 5.25
C LEU A 24 -3.15 -7.24 6.14
N LEU A 25 -4.28 -7.69 5.58
CA LEU A 25 -5.40 -8.30 6.32
C LEU A 25 -5.29 -9.82 6.41
N ILE A 26 -4.84 -10.49 5.35
CA ILE A 26 -4.84 -11.95 5.26
C ILE A 26 -3.51 -12.60 5.63
N THR A 27 -2.44 -11.80 5.75
CA THR A 27 -1.09 -12.30 6.07
C THR A 27 -0.47 -11.58 7.26
N GLN A 28 0.54 -12.23 7.85
CA GLN A 28 1.39 -11.65 8.89
C GLN A 28 2.70 -11.07 8.34
N HIS A 29 2.81 -10.89 7.02
CA HIS A 29 4.03 -10.36 6.38
C HIS A 29 4.43 -9.01 6.95
N SER A 30 5.74 -8.75 7.05
CA SER A 30 6.20 -7.43 7.48
C SER A 30 5.88 -6.38 6.41
N LEU A 31 5.93 -5.10 6.79
CA LEU A 31 5.75 -4.02 5.81
C LEU A 31 6.88 -4.01 4.76
N MET A 32 8.06 -4.51 5.12
CA MET A 32 9.19 -4.66 4.19
C MET A 32 8.90 -5.75 3.15
N ASP A 33 8.36 -6.89 3.59
CA ASP A 33 8.02 -8.01 2.70
C ASP A 33 6.93 -7.59 1.71
N ILE A 34 5.86 -6.94 2.20
CA ILE A 34 4.77 -6.44 1.36
C ILE A 34 5.28 -5.39 0.36
N SER A 35 6.14 -4.47 0.81
CA SER A 35 6.78 -3.49 -0.08
C SER A 35 7.57 -4.18 -1.19
N THR A 36 8.34 -5.21 -0.84
CA THR A 36 9.19 -5.94 -1.79
C THR A 36 8.34 -6.74 -2.79
N LEU A 37 7.31 -7.44 -2.29
CA LEU A 37 6.39 -8.24 -3.11
C LEU A 37 5.66 -7.39 -4.16
N LEU A 38 5.29 -6.16 -3.80
CA LEU A 38 4.59 -5.22 -4.69
C LEU A 38 5.54 -4.40 -5.58
N GLY A 39 6.84 -4.69 -5.56
CA GLY A 39 7.84 -4.02 -6.40
C GLY A 39 8.07 -2.56 -6.04
N TYR A 40 8.04 -2.22 -4.74
CA TYR A 40 8.49 -0.92 -4.24
C TYR A 40 9.96 -1.00 -3.82
N ASN A 41 10.74 0.00 -4.23
CA ASN A 41 12.18 0.08 -3.92
C ASN A 41 12.48 0.30 -2.44
N SER A 42 11.52 0.75 -1.64
CA SER A 42 11.67 0.87 -0.19
C SER A 42 10.34 0.86 0.53
N GLN A 43 10.35 0.32 1.75
CA GLN A 43 9.21 0.36 2.67
C GLN A 43 8.75 1.80 2.96
N SER A 44 9.67 2.76 3.04
CA SER A 44 9.36 4.17 3.28
C SER A 44 8.55 4.77 2.13
N TYR A 45 8.94 4.48 0.88
CA TYR A 45 8.19 4.96 -0.29
C TYR A 45 6.81 4.29 -0.36
N PHE A 46 6.73 2.98 -0.17
CA PHE A 46 5.46 2.25 -0.05
C PHE A 46 4.55 2.90 1.01
N THR A 47 5.07 3.15 2.21
CA THR A 47 4.31 3.75 3.32
C THR A 47 3.73 5.11 2.95
N ARG A 48 4.52 5.94 2.25
CA ARG A 48 4.09 7.28 1.82
C ARG A 48 3.01 7.20 0.74
N VAL A 49 3.16 6.32 -0.24
CA VAL A 49 2.17 6.08 -1.31
C VAL A 49 0.88 5.52 -0.72
N PHE A 50 0.98 4.51 0.15
CA PHE A 50 -0.17 3.91 0.84
C PHE A 50 -0.95 4.98 1.62
N LYS A 51 -0.26 5.78 2.45
CA LYS A 51 -0.89 6.86 3.21
C LYS A 51 -1.51 7.94 2.31
N SER A 52 -0.88 8.25 1.17
CA SER A 52 -1.43 9.22 0.22
C SER A 52 -2.72 8.74 -0.45
N ILE A 53 -2.92 7.43 -0.61
CA ILE A 53 -4.08 6.85 -1.29
C ILE A 53 -5.18 6.48 -0.29
N GLU A 54 -4.84 5.86 0.83
CA GLU A 54 -5.81 5.39 1.84
C GLU A 54 -6.05 6.39 2.98
N GLY A 55 -5.23 7.44 3.09
CA GLY A 55 -5.30 8.45 4.16
C GLY A 55 -4.58 8.06 5.46
N ILE A 56 -4.44 6.77 5.75
CA ILE A 56 -3.73 6.25 6.93
C ILE A 56 -2.54 5.36 6.55
N GLY A 57 -1.59 5.18 7.46
CA GLY A 57 -0.41 4.34 7.21
C GLY A 57 -0.75 2.84 7.21
N PRO A 58 0.04 1.98 6.53
CA PRO A 58 -0.23 0.55 6.42
C PRO A 58 -0.22 -0.19 7.77
N LYS A 59 0.63 0.24 8.72
CA LYS A 59 0.66 -0.31 10.09
C LYS A 59 -0.64 -0.02 10.85
N GLU A 60 -1.13 1.21 10.73
CA GLU A 60 -2.37 1.64 11.35
C GLU A 60 -3.59 0.96 10.70
N PHE A 61 -3.60 0.88 9.37
CA PHE A 61 -4.58 0.12 8.61
C PHE A 61 -4.66 -1.33 9.10
N ARG A 62 -3.52 -2.05 9.16
CA ARG A 62 -3.49 -3.41 9.67
C ARG A 62 -4.08 -3.52 11.07
N ARG A 63 -3.65 -2.66 12.00
CA ARG A 63 -4.14 -2.67 13.39
C ARG A 63 -5.65 -2.46 13.44
N LYS A 64 -6.16 -1.47 12.71
CA LYS A 64 -7.58 -1.11 12.71
C LYS A 64 -8.46 -2.26 12.21
N TYR A 65 -8.10 -2.85 11.07
CA TYR A 65 -8.97 -3.79 10.36
C TYR A 65 -8.71 -5.27 10.66
N GLN A 66 -7.54 -5.64 11.21
CA GLN A 66 -7.37 -7.01 11.75
C GLN A 66 -8.11 -7.19 13.08
N MET A 67 -8.24 -6.13 13.90
CA MET A 67 -9.00 -6.20 15.16
C MET A 67 -10.51 -6.35 14.96
N GLU A 68 -11.05 -5.86 13.84
CA GLU A 68 -12.48 -6.00 13.49
C GLU A 68 -12.85 -7.42 12.99
N LYS A 69 -11.86 -8.27 12.70
CA LYS A 69 -12.07 -9.66 12.24
C LYS A 69 -11.74 -10.73 13.29
N GLY A 70 -11.38 -10.30 14.51
CA GLY A 70 -11.11 -11.18 15.66
C GLY A 70 -12.35 -11.46 16.49
#